data_AF-A0A7X8XFN4-F1
#
_entry.id   AF-A0A7X8XFN4-F1
#
_cell.length_a   1.000
_cell.length_b   1.000
_cell.length_c   1.000
_cell.angle_alpha   90.00
_cell.angle_beta   90.00
_cell.angle_gamma   90.00
#
_symmetry.space_group_name_H-M   'P 1'
#
loop_
_entity.id
_entity.type
_entity.pdbx_description
1 polymer ?
#
loop_
_entity_poly.entity_id
_entity_poly.type
_entity_poly.pdbx_seq_one_letter_code
_entity_poly.pdbx_strand_id
1 'polypeptide(L)'
;MSDTFTRVQPLSFDEASFSFDEATIARCKQMGSSELVVGQPRALRSLEMGLSIPKSGYNIFVSGDSGSGRHKAVQHAIEALNESDLELKDIAYVHNYGQPDSPMILILN
;
A
#
# COMPACT_ATOMS: atom_id res chain seq x y z
N MET A 1 -4.48 0.20 -47.78
CA MET A 1 -4.01 0.36 -46.38
C MET A 1 -2.88 1.38 -46.45
N SER A 2 -3.14 2.63 -46.09
CA SER A 2 -2.13 3.70 -46.15
C SER A 2 -1.33 3.69 -44.86
N ASP A 3 -0.07 3.28 -44.96
CA ASP A 3 0.93 3.45 -43.91
C ASP A 3 1.13 4.95 -43.66
N THR A 4 0.64 5.43 -42.52
CA THR A 4 0.91 6.79 -42.07
C THR A 4 2.28 6.78 -41.41
N PHE A 5 3.32 7.07 -42.19
CA PHE A 5 4.65 7.36 -41.66
C PHE A 5 4.60 8.70 -40.92
N THR A 6 4.42 8.65 -39.60
CA THR A 6 4.60 9.84 -38.74
C THR A 6 6.05 10.28 -38.86
N ARG A 7 6.32 11.38 -39.58
CA ARG A 7 7.63 12.03 -39.59
C ARG A 7 7.93 12.54 -38.18
N VAL A 8 8.73 11.79 -37.44
CA VAL A 8 9.24 12.23 -36.13
C VAL A 8 10.28 13.32 -36.38
N GLN A 9 10.01 14.54 -35.92
CA GLN A 9 11.01 15.60 -35.92
C GLN A 9 11.93 15.44 -34.71
N PRO A 10 13.26 15.50 -34.88
CA PRO A 10 14.18 15.42 -33.76
C PRO A 10 14.06 16.68 -32.89
N LEU A 11 14.03 16.49 -31.56
CA LEU A 11 14.05 17.59 -30.60
C LEU A 11 15.44 18.24 -30.57
N SER A 12 15.47 19.55 -30.42
CA SER A 12 16.68 20.29 -30.04
C SER A 12 17.12 19.95 -28.61
N PHE A 13 18.36 20.31 -28.26
CA PHE A 13 18.86 20.15 -26.89
C PHE A 13 17.97 20.85 -25.87
N ASP A 14 17.52 22.06 -26.16
CA ASP A 14 16.69 22.86 -25.26
C ASP A 14 15.31 22.22 -25.04
N GLU A 15 14.73 21.63 -26.09
CA GLU A 15 13.44 20.93 -25.99
C GLU A 15 13.55 19.57 -25.29
N ALA A 16 14.72 18.92 -25.37
CA ALA A 16 14.98 17.64 -24.70
C ALA A 16 15.51 17.82 -23.26
N SER A 17 15.95 19.02 -22.89
CA SER A 17 16.52 19.30 -21.57
C SER A 17 15.43 19.26 -20.50
N PHE A 18 15.52 18.27 -19.61
CA PHE A 18 14.67 18.16 -18.43
C PHE A 18 15.54 18.15 -17.18
N SER A 19 15.70 19.32 -16.57
CA SER A 19 16.46 19.50 -15.34
C SER A 19 15.75 20.48 -14.41
N PHE A 20 16.03 20.35 -13.12
CA PHE A 20 15.57 21.29 -12.10
C PHE A 20 16.77 22.10 -11.62
N ASP A 21 16.57 23.39 -11.38
CA ASP A 21 17.60 24.23 -10.79
C ASP A 21 17.85 23.85 -9.31
N GLU A 22 19.08 24.06 -8.85
CA GLU A 22 19.48 23.68 -7.48
C GLU A 22 18.69 24.43 -6.40
N ALA A 23 18.26 25.67 -6.67
CA ALA A 23 17.49 26.45 -5.71
C ALA A 23 16.09 25.86 -5.51
N THR A 24 15.43 25.40 -6.58
CA THR A 24 14.17 24.65 -6.50
C THR A 24 14.32 23.37 -5.71
N ILE A 25 15.39 22.60 -5.93
CA ILE A 25 15.66 21.36 -5.18
C ILE A 25 15.86 21.66 -3.68
N ALA A 26 16.66 22.68 -3.35
CA ALA A 26 16.91 23.08 -1.97
C ALA A 26 15.63 23.54 -1.26
N ARG A 27 14.79 24.33 -1.94
CA ARG A 27 13.48 24.76 -1.44
C ARG A 27 12.56 23.58 -1.16
N CYS A 28 12.43 22.64 -2.12
CA CYS A 28 11.57 21.47 -1.95
C CYS A 28 12.02 20.56 -0.81
N LYS A 29 13.32 20.39 -0.61
CA LYS A 29 13.86 19.64 0.55
C LYS A 29 13.47 20.25 1.89
N GLN A 30 13.41 21.59 1.98
CA GLN A 30 13.02 22.28 3.22
C GLN A 30 11.53 22.18 3.53
N MET A 31 10.66 22.09 2.50
CA MET A 31 9.21 21.97 2.70
C MET A 31 8.79 20.59 3.24
N GLY A 32 9.56 19.54 2.94
CA GLY A 32 9.21 18.16 3.29
C GLY A 32 7.97 17.64 2.54
N SER A 33 7.54 16.42 2.88
CA SER A 33 6.29 15.82 2.38
C SER A 33 5.31 15.68 3.54
N SER A 34 4.08 16.13 3.34
CA SER A 34 2.99 15.87 4.29
C SER A 34 2.31 14.53 4.05
N GLU A 35 2.42 13.97 2.85
CA GLU A 35 1.78 12.70 2.50
C GLU A 35 2.67 11.52 2.89
N LEU A 36 2.09 10.59 3.65
CA LEU A 36 2.76 9.35 4.06
C LEU A 36 2.99 8.40 2.86
N VAL A 37 2.10 8.46 1.88
CA VAL A 37 2.09 7.64 0.66
C VAL A 37 1.86 8.54 -0.54
N VAL A 38 2.90 8.79 -1.34
CA VAL A 38 2.85 9.71 -2.48
C VAL A 38 2.44 8.98 -3.76
N GLY A 39 1.54 9.58 -4.54
CA GLY A 39 1.27 9.17 -5.93
C GLY A 39 0.52 7.86 -6.11
N GLN A 40 -0.16 7.34 -5.08
CA GLN A 40 -0.87 6.06 -5.12
C GLN A 40 -2.36 6.14 -4.72
N PRO A 41 -3.16 7.07 -5.27
CA PRO A 41 -4.55 7.26 -4.85
C PRO A 41 -5.43 6.03 -5.14
N ARG A 42 -5.16 5.30 -6.23
CA ARG A 42 -5.89 4.08 -6.57
C ARG A 42 -5.63 2.95 -5.56
N ALA A 43 -4.38 2.78 -5.13
CA ALA A 43 -4.02 1.76 -4.17
C ALA A 43 -4.67 2.04 -2.81
N LEU A 44 -4.62 3.29 -2.34
CA LEU A 44 -5.26 3.71 -1.09
C LEU A 44 -6.77 3.48 -1.10
N ARG A 45 -7.46 3.86 -2.20
CA ARG A 45 -8.90 3.62 -2.34
C ARG A 45 -9.27 2.13 -2.36
N SER A 46 -8.45 1.30 -2.99
CA SER A 46 -8.63 -0.16 -2.97
C SER A 46 -8.47 -0.74 -1.57
N LEU A 47 -7.51 -0.24 -0.80
CA LEU A 47 -7.30 -0.65 0.59
C LEU A 47 -8.49 -0.23 1.47
N GLU A 48 -8.92 1.02 1.39
CA GLU A 48 -10.09 1.53 2.11
C GLU A 48 -11.35 0.70 1.81
N MET A 49 -11.64 0.45 0.54
CA MET A 49 -12.76 -0.39 0.14
C MET A 49 -12.63 -1.82 0.69
N GLY A 50 -11.46 -2.46 0.53
CA GLY A 50 -11.25 -3.83 0.98
C GLY A 50 -11.39 -3.98 2.50
N LEU A 51 -10.88 -3.01 3.25
CA LEU A 51 -10.92 -2.98 4.70
C LEU A 51 -12.32 -2.67 5.25
N SER A 52 -13.16 -1.96 4.49
CA SER A 52 -14.55 -1.65 4.88
C SER A 52 -15.53 -2.85 4.85
N ILE A 53 -15.06 -4.05 4.48
CA ILE A 53 -15.89 -5.26 4.37
C ILE A 53 -15.64 -6.17 5.59
N PRO A 54 -16.46 -6.11 6.65
CA PRO A 54 -16.28 -6.93 7.86
C PRO A 54 -16.86 -8.33 7.65
N LYS A 55 -16.28 -9.12 6.74
CA LYS A 55 -16.77 -10.46 6.43
C LYS A 55 -15.64 -11.46 6.23
N SER A 56 -15.79 -12.63 6.85
CA SER A 56 -14.88 -13.76 6.67
C SER A 56 -14.84 -14.22 5.21
N GLY A 57 -13.64 -14.62 4.75
CA GLY A 57 -13.40 -15.05 3.37
C GLY A 57 -13.02 -13.94 2.39
N TYR A 58 -12.98 -12.67 2.83
CA TYR A 58 -12.47 -11.55 2.03
C TYR A 58 -11.04 -11.26 2.43
N ASN A 59 -10.10 -11.47 1.49
CA ASN A 59 -8.68 -11.22 1.68
C ASN A 59 -8.20 -10.14 0.70
N ILE A 60 -7.24 -9.32 1.12
CA ILE A 60 -6.61 -8.31 0.26
C ILE A 60 -5.23 -8.82 -0.18
N PHE A 61 -4.97 -8.77 -1.49
CA PHE A 61 -3.66 -9.04 -2.06
C PHE A 61 -3.05 -7.75 -2.63
N VAL A 62 -1.78 -7.48 -2.32
CA VAL A 62 -1.09 -6.23 -2.69
C VAL A 62 0.14 -6.51 -3.53
N SER A 63 0.17 -6.00 -4.76
CA SER A 63 1.26 -6.16 -5.72
C SER A 63 1.85 -4.82 -6.17
N GLY A 64 3.06 -4.87 -6.72
CA GLY A 64 3.83 -3.70 -7.16
C GLY A 64 5.33 -3.94 -7.05
N ASP A 65 6.10 -3.06 -7.68
CA ASP A 65 7.55 -3.21 -7.76
C ASP A 65 8.23 -3.12 -6.38
N SER A 66 9.46 -3.62 -6.30
CA SER A 66 10.28 -3.43 -5.10
C SER A 66 10.53 -1.93 -4.86
N GLY A 67 10.43 -1.48 -3.61
CA GLY A 67 10.62 -0.07 -3.25
C GLY A 67 9.41 0.85 -3.49
N SER A 68 8.30 0.35 -4.05
CA SER A 68 7.07 1.14 -4.28
C SER A 68 6.32 1.57 -3.01
N GLY A 69 6.77 1.15 -1.82
CA GLY A 69 6.15 1.55 -0.55
C GLY A 69 4.89 0.77 -0.17
N ARG A 70 4.60 -0.38 -0.80
CA ARG A 70 3.42 -1.22 -0.51
C ARG A 70 3.14 -1.45 0.97
N HIS A 71 4.17 -1.84 1.74
CA HIS A 71 4.03 -2.07 3.18
C HIS A 71 3.61 -0.80 3.94
N LYS A 72 4.22 0.35 3.61
CA LYS A 72 3.84 1.64 4.22
C LYS A 72 2.40 2.02 3.89
N ALA A 73 1.96 1.77 2.66
CA ALA A 73 0.57 2.05 2.27
C ALA A 73 -0.44 1.18 3.01
N VAL A 74 -0.16 -0.12 3.15
CA VAL A 74 -1.00 -1.04 3.94
C VAL A 74 -1.03 -0.65 5.40
N GLN A 75 0.14 -0.39 6.01
CA GLN A 75 0.24 0.04 7.40
C GLN A 75 -0.56 1.32 7.63
N HIS A 76 -0.38 2.34 6.78
CA HIS A 76 -1.13 3.59 6.89
C HIS A 76 -2.64 3.39 6.80
N ALA A 77 -3.10 2.54 5.87
CA ALA A 77 -4.53 2.25 5.72
C ALA A 77 -5.10 1.54 6.95
N ILE A 78 -4.35 0.59 7.56
CA ILE A 78 -4.76 -0.10 8.77
C ILE A 78 -4.74 0.83 9.99
N GLU A 79 -3.72 1.67 10.14
CA GLU A 79 -3.63 2.65 11.23
C GLU A 79 -4.73 3.71 11.16
N ALA A 80 -5.20 4.04 9.95
CA ALA A 80 -6.33 4.95 9.75
C ALA A 80 -7.68 4.32 10.14
N LEU A 81 -7.77 2.98 10.16
CA LEU A 81 -8.92 2.28 10.74
C LEU A 81 -8.82 2.38 12.25
N ASN A 82 -9.40 3.44 12.82
CA ASN A 82 -9.63 3.54 14.26
C ASN A 82 -10.75 2.57 14.66
N GLU A 83 -10.49 1.27 14.62
CA GLU A 83 -11.40 0.29 15.20
C GLU A 83 -11.12 0.15 16.69
N SER A 84 -11.83 0.95 17.48
CA SER A 84 -11.95 0.79 18.92
C SER A 84 -12.65 -0.53 19.34
N ASP A 85 -13.11 -1.34 18.37
CA ASP A 85 -13.85 -2.59 18.58
C ASP A 85 -13.02 -3.87 18.36
N LEU A 86 -11.75 -3.76 17.94
CA LEU A 86 -10.87 -4.93 17.86
C LEU A 86 -10.31 -5.27 19.24
N GLU A 87 -11.08 -6.02 20.01
CA GLU A 87 -10.64 -6.60 21.27
C GLU A 87 -9.55 -7.65 20.99
N LEU A 88 -8.31 -7.36 21.40
CA LEU A 88 -7.24 -8.36 21.35
C LEU A 88 -7.70 -9.60 22.12
N LYS A 89 -7.50 -10.77 21.51
CA LYS A 89 -7.80 -12.05 22.13
C LYS A 89 -6.50 -12.76 22.46
N ASP A 90 -6.43 -13.28 23.67
CA ASP A 90 -5.36 -14.20 24.05
C ASP A 90 -5.69 -15.59 23.48
N ILE A 91 -4.74 -16.19 22.76
CA ILE A 91 -4.93 -17.48 22.10
C ILE A 91 -3.95 -18.48 22.73
N ALA A 92 -4.48 -19.57 23.29
CA ALA A 92 -3.69 -20.65 23.88
C ALA A 92 -4.03 -21.99 23.23
N TYR A 93 -3.02 -22.85 23.05
CA TYR A 93 -3.23 -24.25 22.73
C TYR A 93 -3.31 -25.08 24.01
N VAL A 94 -4.37 -25.85 24.16
CA VAL A 94 -4.57 -26.75 25.30
C VAL A 94 -4.54 -28.20 24.85
N HIS A 95 -4.03 -29.05 25.72
CA HIS A 95 -4.00 -30.49 25.46
C HIS A 95 -5.42 -31.03 25.32
N ASN A 96 -5.65 -31.79 24.25
CA ASN A 96 -6.92 -32.44 23.99
C ASN A 96 -6.88 -33.89 24.49
N TYR A 97 -7.49 -34.18 25.64
CA TYR A 97 -7.49 -35.53 26.22
C TYR A 97 -8.22 -36.57 25.36
N GLY A 98 -9.16 -36.16 24.51
CA GLY A 98 -9.89 -37.07 23.62
C GLY A 98 -9.12 -37.42 22.33
N GLN A 99 -8.27 -36.50 21.86
CA GLN A 99 -7.38 -36.69 20.72
C GLN A 99 -6.03 -36.00 21.01
N PRO A 100 -5.09 -36.69 21.69
CA PRO A 100 -3.82 -36.08 22.11
C PRO A 100 -2.99 -35.46 20.97
N ASP A 101 -3.11 -35.99 19.75
CA ASP A 101 -2.41 -35.49 18.55
C ASP A 101 -3.10 -34.27 17.91
N SER A 102 -4.24 -33.83 18.46
CA SER A 102 -5.03 -32.70 17.96
C SER A 102 -5.32 -31.69 19.08
N PRO A 103 -4.34 -30.83 19.44
CA PRO A 103 -4.53 -29.82 20.48
C PRO A 103 -5.68 -28.87 20.12
N MET A 104 -6.41 -28.42 21.14
CA MET A 104 -7.54 -27.49 20.96
C MET A 104 -7.09 -26.05 21.13
N ILE A 105 -7.74 -25.14 20.40
CA ILE A 105 -7.55 -23.70 20.57
C ILE A 105 -8.51 -23.23 21.68
N LEU A 106 -7.97 -22.46 22.62
CA LEU A 106 -8.71 -21.68 23.60
C LEU A 106 -8.53 -20.19 23.27
N ILE A 107 -9.65 -19.48 23.12
CA ILE A 107 -9.68 -18.03 22.88
C ILE A 107 -10.16 -17.36 24.18
N LEU A 108 -9.36 -16.44 24.69
CA LEU A 108 -9.57 -15.68 25.92
C LEU A 108 -9.80 -14.20 25.57
N ASN A 109 -10.53 -13.49 26.42
CA ASN A 109 -10.76 -12.05 26.32
C ASN A 109 -9.76 -11.29 27.18
#